data_AF-A0A2B7XGC5-F1
#
_entry.id   AF-A0A2B7XGC5-F1
#
_cell.length_a   1.000
_cell.length_b   1.000
_cell.length_c   1.000
_cell.angle_alpha   90.00
_cell.angle_beta   90.00
_cell.angle_gamma   90.00
#
_symmetry.space_group_name_H-M   'P 1'
#
loop_
_entity.id
_entity.type
_entity.pdbx_description
1 polymer ?
#
loop_
_entity_poly.entity_id
_entity_poly.type
_entity_poly.pdbx_seq_one_letter_code
_entity_poly.pdbx_strand_id
1 'polypeptide(L)'
;MECARSWSSKNPGHRYEVLTDHNDLYYLETHFGPKGLNRPDIIYVYRSLTATIIKADLLRYLVMYVEGGAYADIDVEALRPLDNFIPDRFNEQEIDMIIGVEIDQPEFKNHSVLGPKSQSFCQWTFACKPRLPVMLKLVDNIIRWLNQLAKKQNVPISQITLDFDDVISGTGPSAFTGAILEDMSHRTGRKVTWDTFHNMAESKVVGGILVLTVEAFAAGQGHSDSGSHNARTALVKHHFHASGWPNNHRRYMHPMFGEVERCNWNAACVAEWDRKRTEFDALPLEEQAKRIAVKQFADAFNNPTPKGKAVPNSNPNPIPNPIPKANQNP
;
A
#
# COMPACT_ATOMS: atom_id res chain seq x y z
N MET A 1 18.26 7.31 -9.13
CA MET A 1 19.60 6.80 -8.74
C MET A 1 20.24 7.60 -7.61
N GLU A 2 20.01 8.91 -7.50
CA GLU A 2 20.56 9.72 -6.39
C GLU A 2 20.01 9.32 -5.01
N CYS A 3 18.69 9.11 -4.90
CA CYS A 3 18.04 8.62 -3.67
C CYS A 3 18.68 7.31 -3.17
N ALA A 4 18.77 6.29 -4.03
CA ALA A 4 19.38 5.00 -3.69
C ALA A 4 20.85 5.11 -3.21
N ARG A 5 21.65 6.02 -3.77
CA ARG A 5 23.06 6.25 -3.34
C ARG A 5 23.17 6.86 -1.95
N SER A 6 22.15 7.56 -1.46
CA SER A 6 22.16 8.12 -0.11
C SER A 6 22.30 7.03 0.96
N TRP A 7 21.71 5.85 0.72
CA TRP A 7 21.77 4.72 1.64
C TRP A 7 23.19 4.18 1.82
N SER A 8 23.90 3.88 0.72
CA SER A 8 25.28 3.42 0.80
C SER A 8 26.24 4.51 1.29
N SER A 9 25.99 5.77 0.95
CA SER A 9 26.80 6.89 1.43
C SER A 9 26.66 7.14 2.94
N LYS A 10 25.46 6.99 3.50
CA LYS A 10 25.20 7.22 4.94
C LYS A 10 25.49 5.98 5.78
N ASN A 11 25.52 4.80 5.19
CA ASN A 11 25.72 3.53 5.86
C ASN A 11 26.91 2.76 5.25
N PRO A 12 28.14 3.30 5.29
CA PRO A 12 29.29 2.72 4.59
C PRO A 12 29.70 1.33 5.09
N GLY A 13 29.30 0.95 6.31
CA GLY A 13 29.54 -0.40 6.86
C GLY A 13 28.52 -1.46 6.41
N HIS A 14 27.47 -1.08 5.67
CA HIS A 14 26.42 -1.99 5.25
C HIS A 14 26.67 -2.53 3.83
N ARG A 15 26.25 -3.78 3.60
CA ARG A 15 26.18 -4.36 2.25
C ARG A 15 24.95 -3.80 1.55
N TYR A 16 25.15 -3.22 0.37
CA TYR A 16 24.06 -2.69 -0.45
C TYR A 16 23.76 -3.64 -1.61
N GLU A 17 22.48 -3.97 -1.78
CA GLU A 17 22.00 -4.83 -2.85
C GLU A 17 20.78 -4.21 -3.54
N VAL A 18 20.69 -4.44 -4.86
CA VAL A 18 19.52 -4.09 -5.66
C VAL A 18 19.09 -5.34 -6.40
N LEU A 19 17.88 -5.80 -6.12
CA LEU A 19 17.23 -6.79 -6.95
C LEU A 19 16.53 -6.10 -8.12
N THR A 20 16.62 -6.74 -9.27
CA THR A 20 16.09 -6.29 -10.55
C THR A 20 15.30 -7.43 -11.17
N ASP A 21 14.50 -7.12 -12.18
CA ASP A 21 13.74 -8.12 -12.95
C ASP A 21 14.62 -9.21 -13.62
N HIS A 22 15.95 -9.04 -13.63
CA HIS A 22 16.89 -10.01 -14.20
C HIS A 22 17.44 -11.01 -13.18
N ASN A 23 17.36 -10.72 -11.87
CA ASN A 23 17.96 -11.56 -10.83
C ASN A 23 16.97 -11.99 -9.72
N ASP A 24 15.78 -11.40 -9.68
CA ASP A 24 14.73 -11.70 -8.69
C ASP A 24 14.37 -13.19 -8.65
N LEU A 25 14.06 -13.80 -9.80
CA LEU A 25 13.61 -15.18 -9.87
C LEU A 25 14.71 -16.16 -9.51
N TYR A 26 15.96 -15.90 -9.93
CA TYR A 26 17.11 -16.72 -9.55
C TYR A 26 17.35 -16.68 -8.04
N TYR A 27 17.26 -15.49 -7.44
CA TYR A 27 17.35 -15.32 -5.99
C TYR A 27 16.26 -16.15 -5.29
N LEU A 28 15.00 -16.01 -5.72
CA LEU A 28 13.90 -16.75 -5.13
C LEU A 28 14.03 -18.26 -5.30
N GLU A 29 14.42 -18.76 -6.47
CA GLU A 29 14.65 -20.19 -6.69
C GLU A 29 15.76 -20.76 -5.80
N THR A 30 16.81 -19.96 -5.54
CA THR A 30 17.90 -20.34 -4.65
C THR A 30 17.41 -20.51 -3.20
N HIS A 31 16.61 -19.57 -2.70
CA HIS A 31 16.20 -19.57 -1.29
C HIS A 31 14.89 -20.30 -1.00
N PHE A 32 13.94 -20.33 -1.94
CA PHE A 32 12.61 -20.93 -1.78
C PHE A 32 12.41 -22.18 -2.64
N GLY A 33 13.33 -22.51 -3.56
CA GLY A 33 13.28 -23.75 -4.33
C GLY A 33 13.60 -25.01 -3.50
N PRO A 34 13.67 -26.20 -4.15
CA PRO A 34 13.80 -27.49 -3.47
C PRO A 34 15.03 -27.64 -2.56
N LYS A 35 16.11 -26.90 -2.83
CA LYS A 35 17.34 -26.91 -2.03
C LYS A 35 17.36 -25.88 -0.89
N GLY A 36 16.42 -24.93 -0.90
CA GLY A 36 16.25 -23.92 0.12
C GLY A 36 15.12 -24.29 1.08
N LEU A 37 14.14 -23.40 1.21
CA LEU A 37 12.98 -23.56 2.09
C LEU A 37 11.91 -24.49 1.51
N ASN A 38 12.07 -24.96 0.27
CA ASN A 38 11.16 -25.87 -0.41
C ASN A 38 9.69 -25.37 -0.39
N ARG A 39 9.49 -24.14 -0.85
CA ARG A 39 8.19 -23.47 -1.03
C ARG A 39 7.87 -23.30 -2.52
N PRO A 40 7.56 -24.41 -3.23
CA PRO A 40 7.27 -24.36 -4.67
C PRO A 40 6.03 -23.53 -5.00
N ASP A 41 5.12 -23.33 -4.04
CA ASP A 41 3.96 -22.47 -4.15
C ASP A 41 4.33 -20.98 -4.27
N ILE A 42 5.33 -20.51 -3.50
CA ILE A 42 5.87 -19.14 -3.63
C ILE A 42 6.47 -18.95 -5.03
N ILE A 43 7.29 -19.90 -5.48
CA ILE A 43 7.93 -19.83 -6.81
C ILE A 43 6.89 -19.81 -7.92
N TYR A 44 5.88 -20.68 -7.84
CA TYR A 44 4.80 -20.76 -8.81
C TYR A 44 4.01 -19.44 -8.90
N VAL A 45 3.60 -18.88 -7.75
CA VAL A 45 2.86 -17.62 -7.72
C VAL A 45 3.72 -16.49 -8.27
N TYR A 46 4.96 -16.36 -7.80
CA TYR A 46 5.84 -15.28 -8.24
C TYR A 46 6.08 -15.29 -9.76
N ARG A 47 6.32 -16.48 -10.34
CA ARG A 47 6.45 -16.65 -11.81
C ARG A 47 5.16 -16.31 -12.56
N SER A 48 4.00 -16.58 -11.96
CA SER A 48 2.70 -16.35 -12.57
C SER A 48 2.30 -14.87 -12.60
N LEU A 49 2.85 -14.04 -11.71
CA LEU A 49 2.48 -12.63 -11.62
C LEU A 49 2.92 -11.83 -12.86
N THR A 50 2.02 -10.98 -13.35
CA THR A 50 2.27 -10.03 -14.44
C THR A 50 2.28 -8.58 -13.94
N ALA A 51 1.54 -8.27 -12.88
CA ALA A 51 1.56 -6.97 -12.23
C ALA A 51 2.89 -6.74 -11.50
N THR A 52 3.68 -5.78 -11.99
CA THR A 52 5.02 -5.46 -11.47
C THR A 52 4.99 -4.98 -10.02
N ILE A 53 3.97 -4.22 -9.62
CA ILE A 53 3.83 -3.75 -8.24
C ILE A 53 3.62 -4.91 -7.25
N ILE A 54 2.80 -5.90 -7.61
CA ILE A 54 2.57 -7.09 -6.77
C ILE A 54 3.85 -7.92 -6.65
N LYS A 55 4.64 -8.02 -7.73
CA LYS A 55 5.96 -8.66 -7.67
C LYS A 55 6.89 -7.92 -6.72
N ALA A 56 6.97 -6.60 -6.82
CA ALA A 56 7.82 -5.78 -5.96
C ALA A 56 7.43 -5.93 -4.47
N ASP A 57 6.14 -5.81 -4.15
CA ASP A 57 5.62 -6.02 -2.79
C ASP A 57 5.95 -7.42 -2.26
N LEU A 58 5.73 -8.46 -3.07
CA LEU A 58 6.01 -9.84 -2.64
C LEU A 58 7.52 -10.07 -2.47
N LEU A 59 8.34 -9.56 -3.40
CA LEU A 59 9.79 -9.71 -3.37
C LEU A 59 10.39 -9.08 -2.11
N ARG A 60 9.96 -7.88 -1.72
CA ARG A 60 10.50 -7.23 -0.51
C ARG A 60 10.25 -8.07 0.75
N TYR A 61 9.07 -8.66 0.90
CA TYR A 61 8.77 -9.49 2.07
C TYR A 61 9.57 -10.80 2.06
N LEU A 62 9.76 -11.41 0.89
CA LEU A 62 10.54 -12.63 0.74
C LEU A 62 12.02 -12.41 1.06
N VAL A 63 12.60 -11.31 0.57
CA VAL A 63 13.98 -10.92 0.86
C VAL A 63 14.15 -10.61 2.35
N MET A 64 13.26 -9.80 2.92
CA MET A 64 13.33 -9.46 4.34
C MET A 64 13.12 -10.66 5.26
N TYR A 65 12.37 -11.68 4.82
CA TYR A 65 12.31 -12.96 5.55
C TYR A 65 13.62 -13.74 5.50
N VAL A 66 14.35 -13.72 4.38
CA VAL A 66 15.60 -14.49 4.22
C VAL A 66 16.80 -13.78 4.84
N GLU A 67 17.03 -12.52 4.48
CA GLU A 67 18.23 -11.75 4.86
C GLU A 67 17.98 -10.87 6.10
N GLY A 68 16.75 -10.38 6.27
CA GLY A 68 16.50 -9.25 7.17
C GLY A 68 17.23 -8.00 6.70
N GLY A 69 17.72 -7.21 7.65
CA GLY A 69 18.40 -5.94 7.37
C GLY A 69 17.40 -4.80 7.22
N ALA A 70 17.67 -3.87 6.30
CA ALA A 70 16.81 -2.73 5.99
C ALA A 70 16.40 -2.75 4.52
N TYR A 71 15.11 -2.59 4.27
CA TYR A 71 14.54 -2.40 2.94
C TYR A 71 14.14 -0.94 2.75
N ALA A 72 14.34 -0.43 1.55
CA ALA A 72 13.80 0.84 1.09
C ALA A 72 13.47 0.79 -0.40
N ASP A 73 12.34 1.37 -0.80
CA ASP A 73 12.00 1.57 -2.22
C ASP A 73 13.08 2.44 -2.90
N ILE A 74 13.26 2.28 -4.21
CA ILE A 74 14.37 2.88 -4.97
C ILE A 74 14.33 4.42 -5.01
N ASP A 75 13.16 4.99 -4.75
CA ASP A 75 12.86 6.42 -4.69
C ASP A 75 12.81 6.95 -3.24
N VAL A 76 13.36 6.20 -2.28
CA VAL A 76 13.55 6.65 -0.90
C VAL A 76 14.96 7.16 -0.69
N GLU A 77 15.06 8.39 -0.19
CA GLU A 77 16.29 9.01 0.28
C GLU A 77 16.47 8.73 1.79
N ALA A 78 17.63 8.21 2.18
CA ALA A 78 18.05 8.20 3.57
C ALA A 78 18.48 9.62 3.97
N LEU A 79 17.84 10.22 4.96
CA LEU A 79 18.25 11.52 5.52
C LEU A 79 19.28 11.31 6.64
N ARG A 80 19.14 10.21 7.38
CA ARG A 80 19.98 9.81 8.52
C ARG A 80 20.50 8.37 8.35
N PRO A 81 21.63 8.01 8.98
CA PRO A 81 22.11 6.63 9.00
C PRO A 81 21.14 5.72 9.79
N LEU A 82 21.20 4.41 9.52
CA LEU A 82 20.40 3.38 10.18
C LEU A 82 20.63 3.33 11.69
N ASP A 83 21.84 3.64 12.15
CA ASP A 83 22.20 3.73 13.58
C ASP A 83 21.31 4.73 14.35
N ASN A 84 20.68 5.68 13.65
CA ASN A 84 19.77 6.66 14.25
C ASN A 84 18.30 6.19 14.30
N PHE A 85 17.98 5.00 13.76
CA PHE A 85 16.60 4.53 13.67
C PHE A 85 16.08 4.02 15.01
N ILE A 86 16.98 3.62 15.92
CA ILE A 86 16.64 3.20 17.28
C ILE A 86 17.05 4.32 18.23
N PRO A 87 16.10 5.07 18.83
CA PRO A 87 16.42 6.07 19.84
C PRO A 87 17.15 5.45 21.04
N ASP A 88 18.13 6.15 21.60
CA ASP A 88 19.00 5.72 22.72
C ASP A 88 18.26 5.18 23.96
N ARG A 89 16.98 5.54 24.12
CA ARG A 89 16.13 5.05 25.22
C ARG A 89 15.67 3.59 25.06
N PHE A 90 15.91 2.98 23.89
CA PHE A 90 15.57 1.59 23.61
C PHE A 90 16.84 0.74 23.50
N ASN A 91 16.74 -0.50 23.96
CA ASN A 91 17.79 -1.49 23.75
C ASN A 91 17.62 -2.15 22.38
N GLU A 92 18.57 -1.93 21.47
CA GLU A 92 18.57 -2.51 20.12
C GLU A 92 18.42 -4.05 20.13
N GLN A 93 18.97 -4.74 21.12
CA GLN A 93 18.94 -6.21 21.19
C GLN A 93 17.51 -6.75 21.34
N GLU A 94 16.62 -5.95 21.93
CA GLU A 94 15.21 -6.28 22.15
C GLU A 94 14.31 -5.94 20.96
N ILE A 95 14.86 -5.27 19.94
CA ILE A 95 14.13 -4.87 18.74
C ILE A 95 14.32 -5.93 17.66
N ASP A 96 13.21 -6.51 17.21
CA ASP A 96 13.16 -7.45 16.11
C ASP A 96 12.86 -6.77 14.78
N MET A 97 12.10 -5.69 14.82
CA MET A 97 11.62 -4.98 13.64
C MET A 97 11.45 -3.49 13.91
N ILE A 98 11.78 -2.66 12.93
CA ILE A 98 11.58 -1.22 12.92
C ILE A 98 10.64 -0.88 11.76
N ILE A 99 9.53 -0.24 12.07
CA ILE A 99 8.56 0.29 11.10
C ILE A 99 8.22 1.72 11.45
N GLY A 100 7.64 2.47 10.51
CA GLY A 100 7.09 3.80 10.77
C GLY A 100 5.60 3.85 10.48
N VAL A 101 4.90 4.80 11.08
CA VAL A 101 3.53 5.15 10.66
C VAL A 101 3.62 5.96 9.35
N GLU A 102 2.83 5.58 8.34
CA GLU A 102 2.73 6.30 7.07
C GLU A 102 1.48 7.19 7.02
N ILE A 103 0.33 6.59 7.30
CA ILE A 103 -0.98 7.25 7.30
C ILE A 103 -1.65 6.99 8.64
N ASP A 104 -1.91 8.07 9.36
CA ASP A 104 -2.72 8.10 10.58
C ASP A 104 -3.89 9.06 10.38
N GLN A 105 -5.03 8.51 9.95
CA GLN A 105 -6.28 9.21 9.66
C GLN A 105 -7.51 8.36 10.08
N PRO A 106 -7.55 7.88 11.35
CA PRO A 106 -8.53 6.89 11.81
C PRO A 106 -10.00 7.35 11.71
N GLU A 107 -10.26 8.65 11.59
CA GLU A 107 -11.58 9.22 11.35
C GLU A 107 -12.22 8.70 10.06
N PHE A 108 -11.42 8.32 9.07
CA PHE A 108 -11.91 7.77 7.79
C PHE A 108 -11.99 6.25 7.76
N LYS A 109 -11.72 5.53 8.86
CA LYS A 109 -11.67 4.05 8.87
C LYS A 109 -12.91 3.36 8.29
N ASN A 110 -14.08 4.00 8.40
CA ASN A 110 -15.36 3.49 7.91
C ASN A 110 -15.75 4.05 6.52
N HIS A 111 -14.95 4.94 5.95
CA HIS A 111 -15.22 5.52 4.63
C HIS A 111 -14.97 4.47 3.55
N SER A 112 -15.88 4.35 2.58
CA SER A 112 -15.85 3.29 1.55
C SER A 112 -14.57 3.26 0.70
N VAL A 113 -14.03 4.41 0.30
CA VAL A 113 -12.82 4.53 -0.53
C VAL A 113 -11.52 4.75 0.29
N LEU A 114 -11.58 5.62 1.32
CA LEU A 114 -10.41 5.99 2.12
C LEU A 114 -10.12 5.04 3.28
N GLY A 115 -11.13 4.37 3.83
CA GLY A 115 -11.02 3.52 5.02
C GLY A 115 -9.93 2.47 4.92
N PRO A 116 -9.85 1.67 3.83
CA PRO A 116 -8.81 0.66 3.67
C PRO A 116 -7.38 1.18 3.80
N LYS A 117 -7.13 2.46 3.52
CA LYS A 117 -5.81 3.10 3.49
C LYS A 117 -5.61 4.18 4.56
N SER A 118 -6.58 4.35 5.46
CA SER A 118 -6.59 5.42 6.48
C SER A 118 -5.67 5.17 7.68
N GLN A 119 -5.21 3.94 7.83
CA GLN A 119 -4.44 3.44 8.95
C GLN A 119 -3.35 2.53 8.39
N SER A 120 -2.13 3.03 8.27
CA SER A 120 -1.07 2.29 7.55
C SER A 120 0.30 2.53 8.14
N PHE A 121 1.01 1.44 8.42
CA PHE A 121 2.45 1.44 8.57
C PHE A 121 3.12 1.53 7.20
N CYS A 122 4.25 2.22 7.17
CA CYS A 122 5.14 2.34 6.03
C CYS A 122 5.70 0.96 5.66
N GLN A 123 5.34 0.49 4.46
CA GLN A 123 5.88 -0.74 3.88
C GLN A 123 7.05 -0.51 2.91
N TRP A 124 7.22 0.73 2.43
CA TRP A 124 8.24 1.11 1.45
C TRP A 124 9.59 1.40 2.13
N THR A 125 9.66 1.40 3.46
CA THR A 125 10.89 1.35 4.25
C THR A 125 10.63 0.69 5.60
N PHE A 126 11.41 -0.31 5.94
CA PHE A 126 11.40 -0.96 7.25
C PHE A 126 12.68 -1.78 7.45
N ALA A 127 12.98 -2.12 8.69
CA ALA A 127 14.09 -3.00 9.02
C ALA A 127 13.62 -4.17 9.88
N CYS A 128 14.20 -5.36 9.72
CA CYS A 128 13.90 -6.48 10.60
C CYS A 128 15.04 -7.50 10.67
N LYS A 129 15.03 -8.32 11.72
CA LYS A 129 15.84 -9.54 11.77
C LYS A 129 15.36 -10.53 10.70
N PRO A 130 16.22 -11.40 10.17
CA PRO A 130 15.78 -12.47 9.28
C PRO A 130 14.86 -13.44 10.04
N ARG A 131 14.04 -14.19 9.28
CA ARG A 131 13.18 -15.27 9.78
C ARG A 131 12.05 -14.85 10.73
N LEU A 132 11.67 -13.58 10.76
CA LEU A 132 10.48 -13.18 11.51
C LEU A 132 9.22 -13.87 10.96
N PRO A 133 8.43 -14.58 11.79
CA PRO A 133 7.25 -15.31 11.34
C PRO A 133 6.22 -14.43 10.62
N VAL A 134 6.09 -13.17 11.02
CA VAL A 134 5.14 -12.23 10.41
C VAL A 134 5.41 -11.97 8.93
N MET A 135 6.68 -11.97 8.50
CA MET A 135 7.03 -11.78 7.09
C MET A 135 6.53 -12.95 6.24
N LEU A 136 6.74 -14.18 6.70
CA LEU A 136 6.25 -15.35 5.97
C LEU A 136 4.72 -15.48 6.05
N LYS A 137 4.11 -15.14 7.19
CA LYS A 137 2.65 -15.10 7.34
C LYS A 137 2.02 -14.09 6.37
N LEU A 138 2.62 -12.92 6.20
CA LEU A 138 2.18 -11.93 5.21
C LEU A 138 2.27 -12.49 3.78
N VAL A 139 3.38 -13.14 3.42
CA VAL A 139 3.53 -13.84 2.13
C VAL A 139 2.41 -14.88 1.92
N ASP A 140 2.13 -15.70 2.93
CA ASP A 140 1.08 -16.72 2.86
C ASP A 140 -0.32 -16.09 2.73
N ASN A 141 -0.57 -14.95 3.37
CA ASN A 141 -1.81 -14.18 3.23
C ASN A 141 -1.97 -13.66 1.79
N ILE A 142 -0.90 -13.10 1.22
CA ILE A 142 -0.87 -12.58 -0.15
C ILE A 142 -1.15 -13.70 -1.16
N ILE A 143 -0.49 -14.86 -1.01
CA ILE A 143 -0.70 -16.01 -1.88
C ILE A 143 -2.15 -16.49 -1.81
N ARG A 144 -2.73 -16.58 -0.61
CA ARG A 144 -4.15 -16.94 -0.45
C ARG A 144 -5.07 -15.93 -1.10
N TRP A 145 -4.82 -14.63 -0.91
CA TRP A 145 -5.59 -13.57 -1.53
C TRP A 145 -5.52 -13.61 -3.05
N LEU A 146 -4.34 -13.77 -3.65
CA LEU A 146 -4.16 -13.91 -5.10
C LEU A 146 -4.96 -15.09 -5.67
N ASN A 147 -4.90 -16.25 -5.01
CA ASN A 147 -5.67 -17.43 -5.42
C ASN A 147 -7.19 -17.20 -5.33
N GLN A 148 -7.65 -16.52 -4.27
CA GLN A 148 -9.06 -16.18 -4.10
C GLN A 148 -9.54 -15.18 -5.15
N LEU A 149 -8.72 -14.17 -5.47
CA LEU A 149 -9.02 -13.18 -6.50
C LEU A 149 -9.08 -13.82 -7.89
N ALA A 150 -8.10 -14.66 -8.23
CA ALA A 150 -8.08 -15.44 -9.47
C ALA A 150 -9.34 -16.30 -9.61
N LYS A 151 -9.74 -17.00 -8.54
CA LYS A 151 -10.99 -17.78 -8.50
C LYS A 151 -12.23 -16.90 -8.67
N LYS A 152 -12.29 -15.75 -8.01
CA LYS A 152 -13.42 -14.80 -8.09
C LYS A 152 -13.58 -14.24 -9.50
N GLN A 153 -12.48 -13.93 -10.17
CA GLN A 153 -12.46 -13.44 -11.54
C GLN A 153 -12.57 -14.56 -12.59
N ASN A 154 -12.52 -15.83 -12.16
CA ASN A 154 -12.52 -17.01 -13.02
C ASN A 154 -11.41 -16.99 -14.09
N VAL A 155 -10.20 -16.60 -13.67
CA VAL A 155 -9.00 -16.50 -14.51
C VAL A 155 -7.79 -17.07 -13.76
N PRO A 156 -6.71 -17.48 -14.45
CA PRO A 156 -5.45 -17.80 -13.78
C PRO A 156 -4.80 -16.55 -13.15
N ILE A 157 -3.87 -16.73 -12.20
CA ILE A 157 -3.14 -15.64 -11.52
C ILE A 157 -2.50 -14.67 -12.52
N SER A 158 -2.01 -15.17 -13.66
CA SER A 158 -1.36 -14.34 -14.69
C SER A 158 -2.29 -13.35 -15.40
N GLN A 159 -3.61 -13.53 -15.26
CA GLN A 159 -4.64 -12.74 -15.93
C GLN A 159 -5.52 -11.97 -14.94
N ILE A 160 -5.16 -11.93 -13.66
CA ILE A 160 -5.89 -11.11 -12.68
C ILE A 160 -5.82 -9.64 -13.10
N THR A 161 -6.96 -8.97 -13.03
CA THR A 161 -7.02 -7.51 -13.14
C THR A 161 -7.13 -6.93 -11.74
N LEU A 162 -6.36 -5.88 -11.47
CA LEU A 162 -6.27 -5.25 -10.16
C LEU A 162 -6.63 -3.78 -10.30
N ASP A 163 -7.48 -3.29 -9.41
CA ASP A 163 -7.62 -1.85 -9.20
C ASP A 163 -6.61 -1.36 -8.15
N PHE A 164 -6.62 -0.05 -7.89
CA PHE A 164 -5.71 0.55 -6.91
C PHE A 164 -5.91 -0.01 -5.50
N ASP A 165 -7.15 -0.20 -5.07
CA ASP A 165 -7.46 -0.61 -3.70
C ASP A 165 -7.16 -2.10 -3.49
N ASP A 166 -7.29 -2.94 -4.54
CA ASP A 166 -6.81 -4.32 -4.55
C ASP A 166 -5.30 -4.40 -4.26
N VAL A 167 -4.48 -3.55 -4.88
CA VAL A 167 -3.03 -3.51 -4.63
C VAL A 167 -2.75 -3.15 -3.17
N ILE A 168 -3.37 -2.06 -2.69
CA ILE A 168 -3.15 -1.55 -1.32
C ILE A 168 -3.57 -2.56 -0.25
N SER A 169 -4.73 -3.21 -0.44
CA SER A 169 -5.31 -4.14 0.53
C SER A 169 -4.79 -5.56 0.41
N GLY A 170 -4.35 -5.97 -0.78
CA GLY A 170 -3.89 -7.32 -1.08
C GLY A 170 -2.43 -7.55 -0.74
N THR A 171 -1.54 -6.62 -1.12
CA THR A 171 -0.08 -6.76 -0.95
C THR A 171 0.61 -5.54 -0.36
N GLY A 172 -0.02 -4.38 -0.48
CA GLY A 172 0.54 -3.11 -0.08
C GLY A 172 0.42 -2.79 1.42
N PRO A 173 0.39 -1.49 1.78
CA PRO A 173 0.52 -1.06 3.18
C PRO A 173 -0.56 -1.60 4.10
N SER A 174 -1.79 -1.81 3.62
CA SER A 174 -2.88 -2.29 4.47
C SER A 174 -2.74 -3.78 4.78
N ALA A 175 -2.28 -4.59 3.81
CA ALA A 175 -1.97 -6.01 4.04
C ALA A 175 -0.84 -6.16 5.07
N PHE A 176 0.23 -5.38 4.89
CA PHE A 176 1.37 -5.32 5.81
C PHE A 176 0.92 -4.91 7.22
N THR A 177 0.17 -3.81 7.32
CA THR A 177 -0.34 -3.29 8.60
C THR A 177 -1.18 -4.32 9.34
N GLY A 178 -2.11 -4.98 8.64
CA GLY A 178 -2.93 -6.03 9.23
C GLY A 178 -2.11 -7.18 9.80
N ALA A 179 -1.11 -7.66 9.05
CA ALA A 179 -0.23 -8.75 9.50
C ALA A 179 0.62 -8.35 10.72
N ILE A 180 1.13 -7.13 10.75
CA ILE A 180 1.92 -6.61 11.88
C ILE A 180 1.06 -6.44 13.15
N LEU A 181 -0.13 -5.86 13.05
CA LEU A 181 -1.03 -5.72 14.20
C LEU A 181 -1.45 -7.08 14.76
N GLU A 182 -1.68 -8.05 13.89
CA GLU A 182 -1.97 -9.43 14.29
C GLU A 182 -0.77 -10.06 15.00
N ASP A 183 0.44 -9.91 14.47
CA ASP A 183 1.68 -10.41 15.09
C ASP A 183 1.95 -9.77 16.45
N MET A 184 1.82 -8.44 16.56
CA MET A 184 1.90 -7.73 17.85
C MET A 184 0.88 -8.26 18.85
N SER A 185 -0.34 -8.54 18.39
CA SER A 185 -1.39 -9.10 19.25
C SER A 185 -1.01 -10.48 19.77
N HIS A 186 -0.47 -11.34 18.91
CA HIS A 186 0.01 -12.66 19.30
C HIS A 186 1.19 -12.59 20.28
N ARG A 187 2.21 -11.77 19.98
CA ARG A 187 3.41 -11.65 20.82
C ARG A 187 3.13 -11.09 22.20
N THR A 188 2.17 -10.17 22.31
CA THR A 188 1.84 -9.52 23.58
C THR A 188 0.73 -10.23 24.36
N GLY A 189 0.05 -11.21 23.76
CA GLY A 189 -1.10 -11.90 24.38
C GLY A 189 -2.34 -11.02 24.55
N ARG A 190 -2.39 -9.83 23.95
CA ARG A 190 -3.52 -8.88 24.01
C ARG A 190 -3.83 -8.32 22.63
N LYS A 191 -5.09 -7.95 22.39
CA LYS A 191 -5.47 -7.32 21.11
C LYS A 191 -4.78 -5.96 20.99
N VAL A 192 -3.98 -5.80 19.95
CA VAL A 192 -3.35 -4.52 19.54
C VAL A 192 -4.12 -3.99 18.33
N THR A 193 -4.63 -2.76 18.45
CA THR A 193 -5.34 -2.05 17.38
C THR A 193 -4.59 -0.78 17.00
N TRP A 194 -5.01 -0.16 15.89
CA TRP A 194 -4.44 1.11 15.43
C TRP A 194 -4.50 2.22 16.48
N ASP A 195 -5.45 2.19 17.41
CA ASP A 195 -5.55 3.17 18.51
C ASP A 195 -4.25 3.25 19.33
N THR A 196 -3.45 2.18 19.35
CA THR A 196 -2.12 2.14 19.97
C THR A 196 -1.14 3.12 19.32
N PHE A 197 -1.30 3.35 18.01
CA PHE A 197 -0.37 4.08 17.14
C PHE A 197 -0.95 5.40 16.61
N HIS A 198 -2.19 5.71 16.96
CA HIS A 198 -2.79 7.00 16.65
C HIS A 198 -2.14 8.13 17.46
N ASN A 199 -1.88 9.26 16.79
CA ASN A 199 -1.37 10.51 17.35
C ASN A 199 -0.10 10.31 18.21
N MET A 200 0.87 9.58 17.67
CA MET A 200 2.13 9.31 18.35
C MET A 200 3.06 10.53 18.32
N ALA A 201 3.27 11.14 19.48
CA ALA A 201 4.33 12.14 19.67
C ALA A 201 5.75 11.52 19.73
N GLU A 202 5.85 10.27 20.19
CA GLU A 202 7.10 9.53 20.31
C GLU A 202 6.95 8.09 19.84
N SER A 203 8.08 7.47 19.45
CA SER A 203 8.13 6.07 19.07
C SER A 203 7.82 5.12 20.22
N LYS A 204 7.22 3.96 19.89
CA LYS A 204 6.73 2.95 20.83
C LYS A 204 7.27 1.57 20.46
N VAL A 205 7.51 0.72 21.45
CA VAL A 205 7.82 -0.70 21.23
C VAL A 205 6.63 -1.55 21.65
N VAL A 206 6.17 -2.43 20.75
CA VAL A 206 5.08 -3.37 21.01
C VAL A 206 5.48 -4.74 20.49
N GLY A 207 5.63 -5.73 21.37
CA GLY A 207 6.00 -7.10 20.97
C GLY A 207 7.36 -7.20 20.28
N GLY A 208 8.35 -6.40 20.66
CA GLY A 208 9.67 -6.35 20.02
C GLY A 208 9.69 -5.57 18.70
N ILE A 209 8.60 -4.91 18.32
CA ILE A 209 8.53 -4.08 17.12
C ILE A 209 8.57 -2.60 17.54
N LEU A 210 9.61 -1.89 17.11
CA LEU A 210 9.74 -0.45 17.25
C LEU A 210 8.94 0.25 16.16
N VAL A 211 7.91 0.99 16.57
CA VAL A 211 7.09 1.83 15.69
C VAL A 211 7.52 3.28 15.84
N LEU A 212 7.98 3.85 14.74
CA LEU A 212 8.42 5.23 14.61
C LEU A 212 7.25 6.14 14.20
N THR A 213 7.36 7.42 14.55
CA THR A 213 6.33 8.43 14.27
C THR A 213 6.18 8.70 12.77
N VAL A 214 5.09 9.37 12.39
CA VAL A 214 4.87 9.80 11.00
C VAL A 214 6.02 10.70 10.53
N GLU A 215 6.45 11.67 11.35
CA GLU A 215 7.57 12.56 11.00
C GLU A 215 8.90 11.81 10.81
N ALA A 216 9.10 10.65 11.46
CA ALA A 216 10.34 9.91 11.29
C ALA A 216 10.45 9.25 9.91
N PHE A 217 9.37 8.63 9.43
CA PHE A 217 9.39 7.88 8.18
C PHE A 217 8.69 8.61 7.04
N ALA A 218 7.51 9.16 7.26
CA ALA A 218 6.68 9.73 6.20
C ALA A 218 6.53 11.25 6.35
N ALA A 219 7.65 11.96 6.57
CA ALA A 219 7.65 13.40 6.80
C ALA A 219 7.17 14.22 5.59
N GLY A 220 6.67 15.43 5.83
CA GLY A 220 6.37 16.39 4.75
C GLY A 220 5.17 16.05 3.87
N GLN A 221 4.34 15.10 4.30
CA GLN A 221 3.02 14.84 3.74
C GLN A 221 2.01 15.91 4.18
N GLY A 222 1.00 16.18 3.37
CA GLY A 222 -0.05 17.16 3.71
C GLY A 222 -1.10 16.68 4.73
N HIS A 223 -0.81 15.61 5.47
CA HIS A 223 -1.72 14.97 6.43
C HIS A 223 -0.94 14.31 7.58
N SER A 224 -1.66 13.69 8.52
CA SER A 224 -1.13 12.87 9.63
C SER A 224 -0.05 13.55 10.48
N ASP A 225 -0.12 14.88 10.60
CA ASP A 225 0.84 15.70 11.35
C ASP A 225 2.30 15.35 11.06
N SER A 226 2.60 15.09 9.78
CA SER A 226 3.88 14.53 9.36
C SER A 226 5.10 15.44 9.49
N GLY A 227 4.94 16.67 9.98
CA GLY A 227 6.03 17.61 10.15
C GLY A 227 6.75 17.94 8.83
N SER A 228 8.08 17.99 8.87
CA SER A 228 8.90 18.41 7.72
C SER A 228 10.13 17.53 7.53
N HIS A 229 10.57 17.35 6.28
CA HIS A 229 11.84 16.69 5.97
C HIS A 229 13.07 17.35 6.60
N ASN A 230 12.97 18.62 7.01
CA ASN A 230 14.05 19.33 7.71
C ASN A 230 14.09 19.04 9.22
N ALA A 231 13.09 18.35 9.75
CA ALA A 231 13.04 18.00 11.16
C ALA A 231 14.22 17.09 11.54
N ARG A 232 14.72 17.24 12.76
CA ARG A 232 15.83 16.40 13.26
C ARG A 232 15.44 14.92 13.34
N THR A 233 14.17 14.68 13.62
CA THR A 233 13.48 13.40 13.77
C THR A 233 13.20 12.71 12.43
N ALA A 234 13.20 13.43 11.31
CA ALA A 234 13.03 12.84 9.98
C ALA A 234 14.25 11.97 9.60
N LEU A 235 14.00 10.69 9.34
CA LEU A 235 15.03 9.68 9.06
C LEU A 235 15.15 9.36 7.58
N VAL A 236 14.02 9.34 6.87
CA VAL A 236 13.94 9.07 5.42
C VAL A 236 13.00 10.04 4.73
N LYS A 237 13.07 10.09 3.40
CA LYS A 237 12.21 10.90 2.55
C LYS A 237 11.81 10.12 1.31
N HIS A 238 10.50 9.97 1.11
CA HIS A 238 9.95 9.24 -0.01
C HIS A 238 9.59 10.18 -1.17
N HIS A 239 10.08 9.88 -2.37
CA HIS A 239 9.79 10.65 -3.57
C HIS A 239 8.59 10.06 -4.35
N PHE A 240 7.40 10.07 -3.73
CA PHE A 240 6.13 9.41 -4.12
C PHE A 240 5.72 9.41 -5.61
N HIS A 241 6.30 10.26 -6.43
CA HIS A 241 5.97 10.40 -7.85
C HIS A 241 6.93 9.67 -8.79
N ALA A 242 7.94 8.95 -8.29
CA ALA A 242 8.96 8.34 -9.14
C ALA A 242 8.57 6.96 -9.70
N SER A 243 7.82 6.13 -8.95
CA SER A 243 7.49 4.75 -9.38
C SER A 243 6.32 4.64 -10.37
N GLY A 244 5.46 5.67 -10.47
CA GLY A 244 4.39 5.77 -11.48
C GLY A 244 3.31 4.67 -11.45
N TRP A 245 3.44 3.64 -10.60
CA TRP A 245 2.52 2.50 -10.53
C TRP A 245 1.05 2.86 -10.29
N PRO A 246 0.70 3.96 -9.56
CA PRO A 246 -0.70 4.35 -9.40
C PRO A 246 -1.35 4.75 -10.71
N ASN A 247 -0.58 5.14 -11.74
CA ASN A 247 -1.12 5.46 -13.05
C ASN A 247 -1.54 4.21 -13.84
N ASN A 248 -0.99 3.05 -13.46
CA ASN A 248 -1.29 1.76 -14.12
C ASN A 248 -2.45 1.01 -13.45
N HIS A 249 -2.94 1.48 -12.29
CA HIS A 249 -4.03 0.88 -11.54
C HIS A 249 -5.09 1.94 -11.25
N ARG A 250 -6.30 1.73 -11.74
CA ARG A 250 -7.35 2.74 -11.65
C ARG A 250 -7.78 2.93 -10.20
N ARG A 251 -7.75 4.18 -9.73
CA ARG A 251 -8.45 4.60 -8.52
C ARG A 251 -9.94 4.63 -8.77
N TYR A 252 -10.73 4.55 -7.69
CA TYR A 252 -12.14 4.85 -7.79
C TYR A 252 -12.33 6.31 -8.22
N MET A 253 -12.99 6.51 -9.36
CA MET A 253 -13.26 7.83 -9.92
C MET A 253 -14.77 8.02 -10.10
N HIS A 254 -15.37 8.90 -9.30
CA HIS A 254 -16.78 9.24 -9.47
C HIS A 254 -16.97 10.01 -10.79
N PRO A 255 -17.92 9.65 -11.66
CA PRO A 255 -18.06 10.27 -12.98
C PRO A 255 -18.26 11.79 -12.91
N MET A 256 -18.96 12.27 -11.87
CA MET A 256 -19.19 13.71 -11.67
C MET A 256 -18.13 14.42 -10.84
N PHE A 257 -17.44 13.75 -9.92
CA PHE A 257 -16.64 14.44 -8.88
C PHE A 257 -15.18 14.00 -8.82
N GLY A 258 -14.79 13.04 -9.67
CA GLY A 258 -13.44 12.50 -9.69
C GLY A 258 -13.12 11.66 -8.45
N GLU A 259 -11.84 11.60 -8.13
CA GLU A 259 -11.27 10.84 -7.01
C GLU A 259 -11.38 11.64 -5.70
N VAL A 260 -11.82 10.99 -4.62
CA VAL A 260 -11.91 11.62 -3.28
C VAL A 260 -10.53 11.88 -2.69
N GLU A 261 -9.52 11.11 -3.10
CA GLU A 261 -8.13 11.24 -2.65
C GLU A 261 -7.50 12.60 -2.98
N ARG A 262 -8.08 13.35 -3.94
CA ARG A 262 -7.68 14.75 -4.20
C ARG A 262 -7.91 15.68 -3.02
N CYS A 263 -8.79 15.30 -2.09
CA CYS A 263 -8.97 16.01 -0.83
C CYS A 263 -7.79 15.89 0.12
N ASN A 264 -6.86 14.95 -0.11
CA ASN A 264 -5.67 14.72 0.71
C ASN A 264 -6.03 14.67 2.21
N TRP A 265 -7.02 13.84 2.55
CA TRP A 265 -7.52 13.63 3.91
C TRP A 265 -8.15 14.85 4.60
N ASN A 266 -8.36 15.97 3.91
CA ASN A 266 -9.07 17.11 4.48
C ASN A 266 -10.56 16.76 4.73
N ALA A 267 -10.96 16.68 6.00
CA ALA A 267 -12.29 16.26 6.40
C ALA A 267 -13.44 17.08 5.78
N ALA A 268 -13.28 18.41 5.67
CA ALA A 268 -14.30 19.25 5.06
C ALA A 268 -14.46 18.97 3.55
N CYS A 269 -13.34 18.78 2.84
CA CYS A 269 -13.35 18.40 1.43
C CYS A 269 -13.98 17.02 1.22
N VAL A 270 -13.61 16.03 2.03
CA VAL A 270 -14.16 14.66 1.94
C VAL A 270 -15.66 14.68 2.20
N ALA A 271 -16.10 15.35 3.27
CA ALA A 271 -17.53 15.47 3.60
C ALA A 271 -18.33 16.14 2.47
N GLU A 272 -17.77 17.16 1.82
CA GLU A 272 -18.41 17.81 0.68
C GLU A 272 -18.47 16.90 -0.56
N TRP A 273 -17.43 16.11 -0.81
CA TRP A 273 -17.42 15.10 -1.87
C TRP A 273 -18.49 14.02 -1.61
N ASP A 274 -18.58 13.52 -0.38
CA ASP A 274 -19.57 12.50 0.03
C ASP A 274 -21.00 13.02 -0.07
N ARG A 275 -21.24 14.27 0.36
CA ARG A 275 -22.55 14.93 0.24
C ARG A 275 -22.96 15.04 -1.22
N LYS A 276 -22.08 15.56 -2.08
CA LYS A 276 -22.32 15.68 -3.53
C LYS A 276 -22.60 14.34 -4.19
N ARG A 277 -21.84 13.31 -3.83
CA ARG A 277 -22.06 11.94 -4.30
C ARG A 277 -23.43 11.43 -3.88
N THR A 278 -23.77 11.53 -2.60
CA THR A 278 -25.06 11.05 -2.08
C THR A 278 -26.24 11.76 -2.76
N GLU A 279 -26.14 13.07 -2.95
CA GLU A 279 -27.16 13.84 -3.67
C GLU A 279 -27.28 13.43 -5.14
N PHE A 280 -26.15 13.14 -5.79
CA PHE A 280 -26.13 12.66 -7.17
C PHE A 280 -26.73 11.26 -7.30
N ASP A 281 -26.34 10.34 -6.42
CA ASP A 281 -26.81 8.95 -6.39
C ASP A 281 -28.32 8.85 -6.10
N ALA A 282 -28.90 9.86 -5.43
CA ALA A 282 -30.34 9.96 -5.17
C ALA A 282 -31.18 10.43 -6.39
N LEU A 283 -30.56 10.93 -7.47
CA LEU A 283 -31.27 11.37 -8.67
C LEU A 283 -31.78 10.17 -9.49
N PRO A 284 -32.86 10.33 -10.28
CA PRO A 284 -33.26 9.32 -11.26
C PRO A 284 -32.12 9.00 -12.24
N LEU A 285 -32.00 7.73 -12.65
CA LEU A 285 -30.92 7.27 -13.54
C LEU A 285 -30.82 8.06 -14.86
N GLU A 286 -31.96 8.49 -15.41
CA GLU A 286 -31.98 9.33 -16.62
C GLU A 286 -31.32 10.70 -16.38
N GLU A 287 -31.58 11.30 -15.22
CA GLU A 287 -31.00 12.59 -14.84
C GLU A 287 -29.50 12.46 -14.55
N GLN A 288 -29.09 11.36 -13.91
CA GLN A 288 -27.68 11.04 -13.73
C GLN A 288 -26.96 10.94 -15.08
N ALA A 289 -27.53 10.19 -16.03
CA ALA A 289 -26.97 10.01 -17.37
C ALA A 289 -26.84 11.34 -18.13
N LYS A 290 -27.86 12.20 -18.06
CA LYS A 290 -27.84 13.55 -18.66
C LYS A 290 -26.69 14.40 -18.11
N ARG A 291 -26.55 14.46 -16.78
CA ARG A 291 -25.49 15.26 -16.12
C ARG A 291 -24.09 14.75 -16.46
N ILE A 292 -23.91 13.43 -16.49
CA ILE A 292 -22.65 12.80 -16.88
C ILE A 292 -22.31 13.15 -18.34
N ALA A 293 -23.28 13.04 -19.26
CA ALA A 293 -23.06 13.36 -20.67
C ALA A 293 -22.67 14.84 -20.88
N VAL A 294 -23.35 15.77 -20.19
CA VAL A 294 -23.02 17.20 -20.24
C VAL A 294 -21.60 17.45 -19.72
N LYS A 295 -21.23 16.83 -18.60
CA LYS A 295 -19.87 16.97 -18.05
C LYS A 295 -18.82 16.40 -19.00
N GLN A 296 -19.03 15.21 -19.54
CA GLN A 296 -18.11 14.59 -20.49
C GLN A 296 -17.90 15.46 -21.73
N PHE A 297 -18.96 16.08 -22.24
CA PHE A 297 -18.86 17.03 -23.35
C PHE A 297 -18.05 18.28 -22.98
N ALA A 298 -18.28 18.86 -21.80
CA ALA A 298 -17.54 20.02 -21.32
C ALA A 298 -16.05 19.70 -21.09
N ASP A 299 -15.73 18.55 -20.49
CA ASP A 299 -14.37 18.10 -20.26
C ASP A 299 -13.62 17.87 -21.59
N ALA A 300 -14.29 17.27 -22.59
CA ALA A 300 -13.72 17.08 -23.93
C ALA A 300 -13.46 18.40 -24.67
N PHE A 301 -14.30 19.42 -24.45
CA PHE A 301 -14.12 20.75 -25.02
C PHE A 301 -12.95 21.50 -24.38
N ASN A 302 -12.82 21.44 -23.05
CA ASN A 302 -11.80 22.17 -22.29
C ASN A 302 -10.42 21.50 -22.36
N ASN A 303 -10.35 20.18 -22.57
CA ASN A 303 -9.10 19.43 -22.69
C ASN A 303 -9.08 18.61 -24.00
N PRO A 304 -8.93 19.26 -25.17
CA PRO A 304 -8.88 18.55 -26.44
C PRO A 304 -7.67 17.62 -26.47
N THR A 305 -7.92 16.30 -26.54
CA THR A 305 -6.87 15.28 -26.61
C THR A 305 -5.98 15.53 -27.84
N PRO A 306 -4.64 15.52 -27.73
CA PRO A 306 -3.77 15.54 -28.89
C PRO A 306 -4.10 14.33 -29.77
N LYS A 307 -4.30 14.54 -31.08
CA LYS A 307 -4.52 13.45 -32.04
C LYS A 307 -3.29 12.54 -32.07
N GLY A 308 -3.37 11.37 -31.43
CA GLY A 308 -2.30 10.38 -31.49
C GLY A 308 -2.48 9.14 -30.62
N LYS A 309 -2.73 8.01 -31.30
CA LYS A 309 -2.78 6.60 -30.85
C LYS A 309 -4.07 6.13 -30.17
N ALA A 310 -4.85 5.38 -30.96
CA ALA A 310 -5.98 4.60 -30.51
C ALA A 310 -5.56 3.61 -29.40
N VAL A 311 -6.25 3.69 -28.26
CA VAL A 311 -6.23 2.66 -27.23
C VAL A 311 -7.25 1.58 -27.63
N PRO A 312 -6.94 0.27 -27.54
CA PRO A 312 -7.89 -0.76 -27.90
C PRO A 312 -9.11 -0.71 -26.99
N ASN A 313 -10.27 -0.76 -27.62
CA ASN A 313 -11.61 -0.78 -27.04
C ASN A 313 -11.71 -1.81 -25.89
N SER A 314 -12.01 -1.39 -24.66
CA SER A 314 -12.45 -2.29 -23.59
C SER A 314 -13.94 -2.11 -23.34
N ASN A 315 -14.67 -3.22 -23.47
CA ASN A 315 -16.12 -3.34 -23.42
C ASN A 315 -16.77 -2.62 -22.22
N PRO A 316 -17.97 -2.03 -22.41
CA PRO A 316 -18.78 -1.55 -21.29
C PRO A 316 -19.38 -2.76 -20.58
N ASN A 317 -18.93 -3.06 -19.36
CA ASN A 317 -19.67 -4.01 -18.52
C ASN A 317 -21.02 -3.40 -18.10
N PRO A 318 -22.10 -4.19 -18.04
CA PRO A 318 -23.45 -3.67 -17.80
C PRO A 318 -23.66 -3.25 -16.35
N ILE A 319 -24.54 -2.27 -16.18
CA ILE A 319 -25.09 -1.76 -14.92
C ILE A 319 -25.62 -2.94 -14.07
N PRO A 320 -25.37 -2.98 -12.74
CA PRO A 320 -25.96 -3.99 -11.87
C PRO A 320 -27.47 -3.81 -11.78
N ASN A 321 -28.24 -4.87 -12.08
CA ASN A 321 -29.69 -4.88 -11.87
C ASN A 321 -30.05 -4.75 -10.38
N PRO A 322 -31.13 -4.03 -10.03
CA PRO A 322 -31.58 -3.89 -8.65
C PRO A 322 -32.20 -5.18 -8.11
N ILE A 323 -31.97 -5.40 -6.81
CA ILE A 323 -32.41 -6.50 -5.95
C ILE A 323 -33.94 -6.74 -6.08
N PRO A 324 -34.43 -8.00 -6.17
CA PRO A 324 -35.86 -8.26 -6.22
C PRO A 324 -36.53 -7.91 -4.87
N LYS A 325 -37.64 -7.16 -4.95
CA LYS A 325 -38.54 -6.89 -3.82
C LYS A 325 -39.13 -8.20 -3.30
N ALA A 326 -39.09 -8.37 -1.98
CA ALA A 326 -39.86 -9.38 -1.27
C ALA A 326 -41.36 -9.13 -1.49
N ASN A 327 -42.06 -10.11 -2.06
CA ASN A 327 -43.53 -10.10 -2.11
C ASN A 327 -44.07 -10.50 -0.73
N GLN A 328 -44.86 -9.59 -0.17
CA GLN A 328 -45.79 -9.86 0.93
C GLN A 328 -47.05 -10.53 0.37
N ASN A 329 -47.31 -11.77 0.84
CA ASN A 329 -48.59 -12.36 1.32
C ASN A 329 -49.90 -12.25 0.51
N PRO A 330 -50.92 -13.09 0.83
CA PRO A 330 -51.05 -14.05 1.94
C PRO A 330 -50.98 -15.53 1.58
#